data_AF-A0A2G6TFW8-F1
#
_entry.id   AF-A0A2G6TFW8-F1
#
_cell.length_a   1.000
_cell.length_b   1.000
_cell.length_c   1.000
_cell.angle_alpha   90.00
_cell.angle_beta   90.00
_cell.angle_gamma   90.00
#
_symmetry.space_group_name_H-M   'P 1'
#
loop_
_entity.id
_entity.type
_entity.pdbx_description
1 polymer ?
#
loop_
_entity_poly.entity_id
_entity_poly.type
_entity_poly.pdbx_seq_one_letter_code
_entity_poly.pdbx_strand_id
1 'polypeptide(L)'
;MKTVLIAIISLLSFSMQSQNRYELQDQGKEKLYLSDYITKMSERKIINSEPIIVIDGTPFRFQDLEKQKLPLYKKEIQEIMPLDRQKGISIYGNSAENGVLIVTTNRKKK
;
A
#
# COMPACT_ATOMS: atom_id res chain seq x y z
N MET A 1 36.45 -6.28 6.34
CA MET A 1 35.36 -5.77 7.22
C MET A 1 34.62 -4.57 6.62
N LYS A 2 35.28 -3.65 5.89
CA LYS A 2 34.62 -2.47 5.29
C LYS A 2 33.62 -2.82 4.18
N THR A 3 33.90 -3.84 3.37
CA THR A 3 33.02 -4.29 2.26
C THR A 3 31.74 -4.97 2.74
N VAL A 4 31.79 -5.72 3.85
CA VAL A 4 30.63 -6.38 4.44
C VAL A 4 29.65 -5.35 5.04
N LEU A 5 30.18 -4.29 5.66
CA LEU A 5 29.35 -3.22 6.23
C LEU A 5 28.58 -2.45 5.15
N ILE A 6 29.23 -2.18 4.00
CA ILE A 6 28.61 -1.48 2.86
C ILE A 6 27.47 -2.31 2.24
N ALA A 7 27.65 -3.63 2.13
CA ALA A 7 26.61 -4.52 1.62
C ALA A 7 25.38 -4.57 2.54
N ILE A 8 25.56 -4.56 3.86
CA ILE A 8 24.42 -4.57 4.81
C ILE A 8 23.64 -3.24 4.74
N ILE A 9 24.32 -2.11 4.62
CA ILE A 9 23.69 -0.78 4.51
C ILE A 9 22.89 -0.66 3.20
N SER A 10 23.40 -1.18 2.08
CA SER A 10 22.68 -1.14 0.80
C SER A 10 21.44 -2.04 0.83
N LEU A 11 21.51 -3.25 1.38
CA LEU A 11 20.35 -4.14 1.53
C LEU A 11 19.25 -3.54 2.43
N LEU A 12 19.61 -2.86 3.53
CA LEU A 12 18.65 -2.17 4.40
C LEU A 12 17.99 -0.96 3.72
N SER A 13 18.73 -0.27 2.85
CA SER A 13 18.20 0.88 2.10
C SER A 13 17.20 0.44 1.03
N PHE A 14 17.43 -0.71 0.38
CA PHE A 14 16.50 -1.29 -0.59
C PHE A 14 15.18 -1.75 0.05
N SER A 15 15.21 -2.35 1.25
CA SER A 15 13.98 -2.79 1.93
C SER A 15 13.16 -1.61 2.47
N MET A 16 13.79 -0.53 2.95
CA MET A 16 13.09 0.70 3.31
C MET A 16 12.43 1.38 2.11
N GLN A 17 13.03 1.34 0.93
CA GLN A 17 12.49 2.03 -0.25
C GLN A 17 11.18 1.39 -0.78
N SER A 18 10.99 0.08 -0.61
CA SER A 18 9.75 -0.64 -0.99
C SER A 18 8.58 -0.37 -0.02
N GLN A 19 8.85 -0.34 1.28
CA GLN A 19 7.85 -0.05 2.34
C GLN A 19 7.25 1.37 2.21
N ASN A 20 7.95 2.28 1.53
CA ASN A 20 7.53 3.68 1.41
C ASN A 20 6.34 3.92 0.47
N ARG A 21 6.03 2.99 -0.45
CA ARG A 21 5.04 3.27 -1.51
C ARG A 21 3.61 3.42 -0.99
N TYR A 22 3.29 2.72 0.10
CA TYR A 22 2.00 2.83 0.77
C TYR A 22 2.02 3.78 1.97
N GLU A 23 3.07 4.60 2.12
CA GLU A 23 3.10 5.59 3.20
C GLU A 23 1.99 6.63 3.05
N LEU A 24 1.29 6.86 4.16
CA LEU A 24 0.36 7.97 4.29
C LEU A 24 1.13 9.28 4.45
N GLN A 25 0.43 10.41 4.28
CA GLN A 25 1.02 11.75 4.45
C GLN A 25 1.31 12.12 5.92
N ASP A 26 0.90 11.26 6.86
CA ASP A 26 1.16 11.40 8.29
C ASP A 26 2.65 11.35 8.65
N GLN A 27 2.94 11.65 9.91
CA GLN A 27 4.29 11.59 10.48
C GLN A 27 4.39 10.43 11.49
N GLY A 28 5.62 10.06 11.84
CA GLY A 28 5.88 9.02 12.84
C GLY A 28 5.35 7.65 12.41
N LYS A 29 4.77 6.89 13.33
CA LYS A 29 4.26 5.54 13.07
C LYS A 29 3.01 5.53 12.18
N GLU A 30 2.25 6.62 12.15
CA GLU A 30 0.97 6.65 11.45
C GLU A 30 1.12 6.62 9.93
N LYS A 31 2.26 7.07 9.41
CA LYS A 31 2.58 6.94 7.98
C LYS A 31 2.60 5.48 7.52
N LEU A 32 2.89 4.53 8.41
CA LEU A 32 2.98 3.10 8.13
C LEU A 32 1.65 2.35 8.31
N TYR A 33 0.58 3.05 8.71
CA TYR A 33 -0.68 2.40 9.04
C TYR A 33 -1.24 1.53 7.91
N LEU A 34 -1.18 2.03 6.66
CA LEU A 34 -1.69 1.31 5.51
C LEU A 34 -0.78 0.14 5.09
N SER A 35 0.55 0.34 5.10
CA SER A 35 1.51 -0.74 4.82
C SER A 35 1.42 -1.88 5.84
N ASP A 36 1.23 -1.54 7.12
CA ASP A 36 1.02 -2.53 8.18
C ASP A 36 -0.29 -3.32 7.97
N TYR A 37 -1.35 -2.64 7.53
CA TYR A 37 -2.61 -3.30 7.19
C TYR A 37 -2.43 -4.29 6.02
N ILE A 38 -1.77 -3.85 4.94
CA ILE A 38 -1.49 -4.68 3.76
C ILE A 38 -0.67 -5.91 4.17
N THR A 39 0.35 -5.73 5.00
CA THR A 39 1.19 -6.82 5.53
C THR A 39 0.34 -7.86 6.26
N LYS A 40 -0.54 -7.43 7.17
CA LYS A 40 -1.46 -8.33 7.90
C LYS A 40 -2.41 -9.08 6.98
N MET A 41 -2.92 -8.44 5.92
CA MET A 41 -3.80 -9.12 4.97
C MET A 41 -3.04 -10.08 4.05
N SER A 42 -1.79 -9.77 3.73
CA SER A 42 -0.89 -10.64 2.98
C SER A 42 -0.52 -11.90 3.77
N GLU A 43 -0.20 -11.77 5.05
CA GLU A 43 0.03 -12.91 5.96
C GLU A 43 -1.18 -13.84 6.03
N ARG A 44 -2.39 -13.26 5.95
CA ARG A 44 -3.67 -13.99 5.89
C ARG A 44 -4.02 -14.53 4.50
N LYS A 45 -3.19 -14.29 3.49
CA LYS A 45 -3.39 -14.71 2.08
C LYS A 45 -4.67 -14.16 1.44
N ILE A 46 -5.19 -13.04 1.93
CA ILE A 46 -6.40 -12.37 1.38
C ILE A 46 -6.01 -11.57 0.12
N ILE A 47 -4.93 -10.81 0.22
CA ILE A 47 -4.27 -10.07 -0.86
C ILE A 47 -2.77 -10.40 -0.85
N ASN A 48 -1.99 -9.90 -1.80
CA ASN A 48 -0.53 -9.94 -1.77
C ASN A 48 0.04 -8.61 -1.23
N SER A 49 1.37 -8.49 -1.16
CA SER A 49 2.07 -7.29 -0.68
C SER A 49 1.96 -6.08 -1.61
N GLU A 50 1.49 -6.27 -2.85
CA GLU A 50 1.44 -5.22 -3.88
C GLU A 50 0.03 -4.97 -4.44
N PRO A 51 -0.99 -4.75 -3.60
CA PRO A 51 -2.37 -4.58 -4.06
C PRO A 51 -2.57 -3.24 -4.77
N ILE A 52 -3.62 -3.14 -5.58
CA ILE A 52 -4.13 -1.83 -6.02
C ILE A 52 -4.83 -1.17 -4.82
N ILE A 53 -4.50 0.09 -4.54
CA ILE A 53 -5.24 0.89 -3.55
C ILE A 53 -6.30 1.71 -4.27
N VAL A 54 -7.56 1.61 -3.85
CA VAL A 54 -8.66 2.35 -4.47
C VAL A 54 -9.24 3.31 -3.45
N ILE A 55 -8.90 4.59 -3.55
CA ILE A 55 -9.36 5.63 -2.62
C ILE A 55 -10.57 6.31 -3.25
N ASP A 56 -11.76 6.14 -2.64
CA ASP A 56 -13.03 6.69 -3.13
C ASP A 56 -13.28 6.46 -4.62
N GLY A 57 -12.90 5.28 -5.12
CA GLY A 57 -13.06 4.88 -6.53
C GLY A 57 -11.89 5.27 -7.44
N THR A 58 -10.88 6.01 -6.95
CA THR A 58 -9.67 6.34 -7.71
C THR A 58 -8.58 5.29 -7.45
N PRO A 59 -8.13 4.54 -8.48
CA PRO A 59 -7.12 3.49 -8.32
C PRO A 59 -5.69 4.06 -8.32
N PHE A 60 -4.86 3.51 -7.44
CA PHE A 60 -3.43 3.75 -7.32
C PHE A 60 -2.72 2.39 -7.38
N ARG A 61 -2.02 2.12 -8.49
CA ARG A 61 -1.27 0.87 -8.63
C ARG A 61 0.09 1.01 -7.96
N PHE A 62 0.67 -0.11 -7.55
CA PHE A 62 1.99 -0.14 -6.92
C PHE A 62 3.09 0.57 -7.74
N GLN A 63 3.02 0.50 -9.07
CA GLN A 63 3.97 1.18 -9.97
C GLN A 63 3.71 2.68 -10.09
N ASP A 64 2.45 3.14 -9.96
CA ASP A 64 2.13 4.57 -9.92
C ASP A 64 2.73 5.23 -8.67
N LEU A 65 2.77 4.48 -7.56
CA LEU A 65 3.25 4.95 -6.25
C LEU A 65 4.77 5.13 -6.16
N GLU A 66 5.53 4.79 -7.21
CA GLU A 66 6.93 5.19 -7.34
C GLU A 66 7.08 6.70 -7.56
N LYS A 67 6.13 7.28 -8.29
CA LYS A 67 6.20 8.66 -8.78
C LYS A 67 5.39 9.62 -7.91
N GLN A 68 4.41 9.11 -7.18
CA GLN A 68 3.53 9.90 -6.34
C GLN A 68 3.27 9.22 -5.00
N LYS A 69 3.22 10.01 -3.92
CA LYS A 69 2.74 9.51 -2.63
C LYS A 69 1.22 9.37 -2.65
N LEU A 70 0.70 8.46 -1.83
CA LEU A 70 -0.75 8.38 -1.63
C LEU A 70 -1.26 9.71 -1.06
N PRO A 71 -2.27 10.33 -1.71
CA PRO A 71 -2.89 11.54 -1.21
C PRO A 71 -3.87 11.16 -0.11
N LEU A 72 -3.39 10.68 1.03
CA LEU A 72 -4.22 10.13 2.10
C LEU A 72 -3.54 10.31 3.46
N TYR A 73 -4.29 10.83 4.43
CA TYR A 73 -3.95 10.78 5.85
C TYR A 73 -4.77 9.71 6.57
N LYS A 74 -4.23 9.12 7.63
CA LYS A 74 -4.92 8.12 8.45
C LYS A 74 -6.26 8.63 8.98
N LYS A 75 -6.30 9.89 9.43
CA LYS A 75 -7.54 10.52 9.96
C LYS A 75 -8.68 10.61 8.94
N GLU A 76 -8.36 10.52 7.65
CA GLU A 76 -9.35 10.58 6.57
C GLU A 76 -9.94 9.20 6.27
N ILE A 77 -9.27 8.12 6.68
CA ILE A 77 -9.72 6.75 6.45
C ILE A 77 -10.93 6.49 7.33
N GLN A 78 -12.07 6.26 6.69
CA GLN A 78 -13.29 5.80 7.36
C GLN A 78 -13.34 4.28 7.42
N GLU A 79 -12.99 3.62 6.31
CA GLU A 79 -13.04 2.17 6.18
C GLU A 79 -11.96 1.67 5.23
N ILE A 80 -11.43 0.47 5.52
CA ILE A 80 -10.55 -0.27 4.63
C ILE A 80 -11.16 -1.65 4.40
N MET A 81 -11.46 -1.98 3.14
CA MET A 81 -12.03 -3.25 2.73
C MET A 81 -11.11 -3.96 1.73
N PRO A 82 -10.47 -5.09 2.11
CA PRO A 82 -9.70 -5.90 1.20
C PRO A 82 -10.66 -6.73 0.34
N LEU A 83 -10.47 -6.66 -0.98
CA LEU A 83 -11.12 -7.57 -1.91
C LEU A 83 -10.20 -8.77 -2.14
N ASP A 84 -10.79 -9.97 -2.05
CA ASP A 84 -10.10 -11.18 -2.45
C ASP A 84 -9.69 -11.11 -3.94
N ARG A 85 -8.62 -11.82 -4.28
CA ARG A 85 -7.98 -11.75 -5.60
C ARG A 85 -8.94 -12.06 -6.76
N GLN A 86 -9.85 -13.01 -6.60
CA GLN A 86 -10.80 -13.36 -7.68
C GLN A 86 -11.78 -12.22 -7.95
N LYS A 87 -12.36 -11.62 -6.89
CA LYS A 87 -13.21 -10.44 -7.03
C LYS A 87 -12.45 -9.24 -7.57
N GLY A 88 -11.21 -9.04 -7.10
CA GLY A 88 -10.33 -7.99 -7.60
C GLY A 88 -10.13 -8.08 -9.12
N ILE A 89 -9.76 -9.26 -9.62
CA ILE A 89 -9.59 -9.51 -11.06
C ILE A 89 -10.88 -9.28 -11.84
N SER A 90 -12.03 -9.72 -11.31
CA SER A 90 -13.33 -9.53 -11.98
C SER A 90 -13.71 -8.06 -12.19
N ILE A 91 -13.22 -7.14 -11.35
CA ILE A 91 -13.59 -5.72 -11.40
C ILE A 91 -12.48 -4.88 -12.06
N TYR A 92 -11.21 -5.16 -11.75
CA TYR A 92 -10.06 -4.34 -12.14
C TYR A 92 -9.13 -5.03 -13.16
N GLY A 93 -9.49 -6.23 -13.62
CA GLY A 93 -8.72 -7.03 -14.57
C GLY A 93 -7.45 -7.63 -13.96
N ASN A 94 -6.57 -8.15 -14.83
CA ASN A 94 -5.35 -8.86 -14.41
C ASN A 94 -4.40 -8.00 -13.54
N SER A 95 -4.48 -6.67 -13.62
CA SER A 95 -3.71 -5.78 -12.74
C SER A 95 -4.05 -5.95 -11.25
N ALA A 96 -5.18 -6.57 -10.91
CA ALA A 96 -5.60 -6.86 -9.55
C ALA A 96 -5.25 -8.29 -9.07
N GLU A 97 -4.35 -9.00 -9.75
CA GLU A 97 -3.88 -10.32 -9.31
C GLU A 97 -3.29 -10.32 -7.89
N ASN A 98 -2.72 -9.19 -7.48
CA ASN A 98 -2.18 -8.96 -6.15
C ASN A 98 -3.25 -8.53 -5.12
N GLY A 99 -4.52 -8.50 -5.53
CA GLY A 99 -5.63 -8.05 -4.72
C GLY A 99 -5.88 -6.55 -4.82
N VAL A 100 -6.97 -6.11 -4.20
CA VAL A 100 -7.40 -4.72 -4.18
C VAL A 100 -7.75 -4.32 -2.76
N LEU A 101 -7.34 -3.13 -2.36
CA LEU A 101 -7.70 -2.55 -1.08
C LEU A 101 -8.56 -1.31 -1.32
N ILE A 102 -9.86 -1.42 -1.04
CA ILE A 102 -10.78 -0.29 -1.13
C ILE A 102 -10.64 0.53 0.15
N VAL A 103 -10.40 1.83 -0.01
CA VAL A 103 -10.32 2.81 1.06
C VAL A 103 -11.45 3.81 0.86
N THR A 104 -12.40 3.80 1.80
CA THR A 104 -13.45 4.81 1.87
C THR A 104 -12.99 5.92 2.80
N THR A 105 -13.05 7.18 2.35
CA THR A 105 -12.69 8.32 3.19
C THR A 105 -13.90 9.05 3.74
N ASN A 106 -13.69 9.76 4.85
CA ASN A 106 -14.69 10.68 5.44
C ASN A 106 -14.64 12.08 4.81
N ARG A 107 -13.98 12.24 3.65
CA ARG A 107 -13.93 13.52 2.93
C ARG A 107 -15.35 13.90 2.50
N LYS A 108 -15.73 15.16 2.69
CA LYS A 108 -16.97 15.67 2.12
C LYS A 108 -16.85 15.58 0.60
N LYS A 109 -17.73 14.79 -0.04
CA LYS A 109 -17.89 14.84 -1.50
C LYS A 109 -18.33 16.26 -1.84
N LYS A 110 -17.54 16.94 -2.67
CA LYS A 110 -17.91 18.23 -3.25
C LYS A 110 -18.99 18.05 -4.29
#